data_AF-A0A934DBT4-F1
#
_entry.id   AF-A0A934DBT4-F1
#
_cell.length_a   1.000
_cell.length_b   1.000
_cell.length_c   1.000
_cell.angle_alpha   90.00
_cell.angle_beta   90.00
_cell.angle_gamma   90.00
#
_symmetry.space_group_name_H-M   'P 1'
#
loop_
_entity.id
_entity.type
_entity.pdbx_description
1 polymer ?
#
loop_
_entity_poly.entity_id
_entity_poly.type
_entity_poly.pdbx_seq_one_letter_code
_entity_poly.pdbx_strand_id
1 'polypeptide(L)'
;MTSAKSKNAECDEEAVESNLWTGREPTAEDLFMQREKWKCFLACVKRLDSKYRIPFIMSDLRGMADKEIAKTLRLSNATVKIRLHRARAKLRSDIESHCGLIRDSRNNVLWEGKRL
;
A
#
# COMPACT_ATOMS: atom_id res chain seq x y z
N MET A 1 -38.31 30.13 -12.47
CA MET A 1 -38.23 28.74 -12.98
C MET A 1 -36.82 28.59 -13.56
N THR A 2 -35.87 27.83 -13.04
CA THR A 2 -35.80 26.79 -12.02
C THR A 2 -34.49 26.93 -11.27
N SER A 3 -34.56 26.67 -9.97
CA SER A 3 -33.45 26.50 -9.04
C SER A 3 -32.65 25.22 -9.33
N ALA A 4 -31.50 25.09 -8.63
CA ALA A 4 -30.70 23.89 -8.35
C ALA A 4 -29.62 23.53 -9.40
N LYS A 5 -28.38 23.18 -9.04
CA LYS A 5 -27.83 22.77 -7.73
C LYS A 5 -26.29 22.87 -7.77
N SER A 6 -25.74 23.35 -6.65
CA SER A 6 -24.42 23.07 -6.10
C SER A 6 -23.90 21.64 -6.39
N LYS A 7 -22.57 21.48 -6.55
CA LYS A 7 -21.72 20.75 -5.59
C LYS A 7 -20.24 20.77 -5.97
N ASN A 8 -19.43 21.21 -5.00
CA ASN A 8 -18.00 20.93 -4.84
C ASN A 8 -17.64 19.46 -5.14
N ALA A 9 -16.45 19.25 -5.69
CA ALA A 9 -15.56 18.15 -5.32
C ALA A 9 -14.11 18.57 -5.62
N GLU A 10 -13.45 19.08 -4.59
CA GLU A 10 -12.00 19.13 -4.48
C GLU A 10 -11.43 17.70 -4.41
N CYS A 11 -10.13 17.61 -4.65
CA CYS A 11 -9.23 16.45 -4.49
C CYS A 11 -9.08 15.54 -5.71
N ASP A 12 -8.04 15.82 -6.51
CA ASP A 12 -7.22 14.81 -7.19
C ASP A 12 -5.82 15.40 -7.47
N GLU A 13 -5.15 15.94 -6.45
CA GLU A 13 -3.77 16.47 -6.59
C GLU A 13 -2.67 15.41 -6.38
N GLU A 14 -2.99 14.21 -5.89
CA GLU A 14 -1.97 13.18 -5.56
C GLU A 14 -1.61 12.23 -6.72
N ALA A 15 -2.32 12.26 -7.85
CA ALA A 15 -2.02 11.38 -8.99
C ALA A 15 -0.90 11.91 -9.92
N VAL A 16 -0.44 13.15 -9.70
CA VAL A 16 0.41 13.88 -10.67
C VAL A 16 1.92 13.65 -10.45
N GLU A 17 2.37 13.27 -9.25
CA GLU A 17 3.82 13.20 -8.97
C GLU A 17 4.53 12.00 -9.64
N SER A 18 3.82 10.95 -10.03
CA SER A 18 4.47 9.76 -10.64
C SER A 18 4.83 9.92 -12.12
N ASN A 19 4.32 10.95 -12.81
CA ASN A 19 4.48 11.12 -14.26
C ASN A 19 5.74 11.90 -14.68
N LEU A 20 6.55 12.34 -13.72
CA LEU A 20 7.73 13.19 -13.96
C LEU A 20 8.87 12.48 -14.73
N TRP A 21 8.86 11.14 -14.85
CA TRP A 21 9.93 10.39 -15.53
C TRP A 21 9.56 9.89 -16.94
N THR A 22 8.27 9.73 -17.27
CA THR A 22 7.83 9.18 -18.58
C THR A 22 7.09 10.19 -19.45
N GLY A 23 6.59 11.29 -18.89
CA GLY A 23 5.82 12.31 -19.62
C GLY A 23 4.53 11.79 -20.28
N ARG A 24 4.10 10.57 -19.94
CA ARG A 24 2.93 9.90 -20.52
C ARG A 24 1.80 9.90 -19.49
N GLU A 25 0.63 10.37 -19.90
CA GLU A 25 -0.58 10.20 -19.10
C GLU A 25 -0.97 8.71 -19.02
N PRO A 26 -1.38 8.21 -17.85
CA PRO A 26 -1.79 6.82 -17.69
C PRO A 26 -3.02 6.51 -18.57
N THR A 27 -3.02 5.38 -19.27
CA THR A 27 -4.18 4.96 -20.08
C THR A 27 -5.28 4.35 -19.21
N ALA A 28 -6.45 4.12 -19.81
CA ALA A 28 -7.55 3.42 -19.15
C ALA A 28 -7.14 2.02 -18.67
N GLU A 29 -6.32 1.31 -19.46
CA GLU A 29 -5.76 0.01 -19.10
C GLU A 29 -4.78 0.12 -17.92
N ASP A 30 -3.93 1.15 -17.89
CA ASP A 30 -3.01 1.37 -16.79
C ASP A 30 -3.75 1.58 -15.47
N LEU A 31 -4.77 2.44 -15.47
CA LEU A 31 -5.61 2.71 -14.31
C LEU A 31 -6.37 1.46 -13.86
N PHE A 32 -6.93 0.69 -14.80
CA PHE A 32 -7.59 -0.58 -14.51
C PHE A 32 -6.61 -1.56 -13.85
N MET A 33 -5.42 -1.73 -14.41
CA MET A 33 -4.39 -2.63 -13.88
C MET A 33 -3.89 -2.19 -12.50
N GLN A 34 -3.73 -0.88 -12.25
CA GLN A 34 -3.39 -0.37 -10.92
C GLN A 34 -4.47 -0.71 -9.90
N ARG A 35 -5.75 -0.52 -10.25
CA ARG A 35 -6.88 -0.84 -9.37
C ARG A 35 -6.94 -2.33 -9.03
N GLU A 36 -6.74 -3.21 -10.02
CA GLU A 36 -6.75 -4.66 -9.79
C GLU A 36 -5.55 -5.11 -8.92
N LYS A 37 -4.36 -4.55 -9.15
CA LYS A 37 -3.19 -4.79 -8.28
C LYS A 37 -3.47 -4.36 -6.85
N TRP A 38 -4.06 -3.17 -6.67
CA TRP A 38 -4.41 -2.65 -5.35
C TRP A 38 -5.42 -3.55 -4.63
N LYS A 39 -6.47 -4.00 -5.33
CA LYS A 39 -7.45 -4.94 -4.78
C LYS A 39 -6.78 -6.23 -4.31
N CYS A 40 -5.88 -6.80 -5.11
CA CYS A 40 -5.18 -8.02 -4.74
C CYS A 40 -4.24 -7.82 -3.54
N PHE A 41 -3.50 -6.71 -3.52
CA PHE A 41 -2.67 -6.33 -2.37
C PHE A 41 -3.49 -6.24 -1.09
N LEU A 42 -4.61 -5.52 -1.11
CA LEU A 42 -5.50 -5.40 0.06
C LEU A 42 -6.08 -6.75 0.50
N ALA A 43 -6.38 -7.65 -0.44
CA ALA A 43 -6.82 -9.01 -0.10
C ALA A 43 -5.71 -9.80 0.62
N CYS A 44 -4.45 -9.66 0.20
CA CYS A 44 -3.31 -10.26 0.89
C CYS A 44 -3.09 -9.65 2.29
N VAL A 45 -3.16 -8.33 2.43
CA VAL A 45 -3.08 -7.65 3.74
C VAL A 45 -4.18 -8.14 4.68
N LYS A 46 -5.41 -8.35 4.17
CA LYS A 46 -6.54 -8.84 4.98
C LYS A 46 -6.32 -10.25 5.53
N ARG A 47 -5.64 -11.13 4.78
CA ARG A 47 -5.31 -12.51 5.20
C ARG A 47 -4.24 -12.58 6.28
N LEU A 48 -3.43 -11.53 6.41
CA LEU A 48 -2.39 -11.50 7.40
C LEU A 48 -2.98 -11.49 8.82
N ASP A 49 -2.43 -12.33 9.70
CA ASP A 49 -2.79 -12.40 11.12
C ASP A 49 -2.71 -10.99 11.75
N SER A 50 -3.71 -10.65 12.58
CA SER A 50 -3.88 -9.32 13.17
C SER A 50 -2.62 -8.82 13.89
N LYS A 51 -1.85 -9.72 14.51
CA LYS A 51 -0.60 -9.38 15.21
C LYS A 51 0.50 -8.81 14.29
N TYR A 52 0.45 -9.10 13.00
CA TYR A 52 1.35 -8.58 11.97
C TYR A 52 0.68 -7.48 11.15
N ARG A 53 -0.62 -7.65 10.83
CA ARG A 53 -1.42 -6.71 10.04
C ARG A 53 -1.52 -5.34 10.68
N ILE A 54 -1.79 -5.27 11.98
CA ILE A 54 -1.98 -3.98 12.67
C ILE A 54 -0.68 -3.14 12.65
N PRO A 55 0.49 -3.65 13.09
CA PRO A 55 1.75 -2.92 12.95
C PRO A 55 2.05 -2.51 11.50
N PHE A 56 1.81 -3.40 10.53
CA PHE A 56 2.06 -3.12 9.12
C PHE A 56 1.21 -1.95 8.59
N ILE A 57 -0.09 -1.93 8.89
CA ILE A 57 -0.97 -0.82 8.48
C ILE A 57 -0.49 0.50 9.12
N MET A 58 -0.11 0.48 10.39
CA MET A 58 0.36 1.69 11.08
C MET A 58 1.68 2.21 10.50
N SER A 59 2.62 1.32 10.18
CA SER A 59 3.93 1.67 9.62
C SER A 59 3.85 2.00 8.14
N ASP A 60 3.47 1.03 7.31
CA ASP A 60 3.68 1.07 5.87
C ASP A 60 2.54 1.83 5.14
N LEU A 61 1.31 1.82 5.68
CA LEU A 61 0.18 2.55 5.10
C LEU A 61 -0.09 3.92 5.75
N ARG A 62 0.26 4.10 7.02
CA ARG A 62 0.04 5.36 7.76
C ARG A 62 1.32 6.14 8.08
N GLY A 63 2.50 5.59 7.79
CA GLY A 63 3.77 6.27 8.00
C GLY A 63 4.17 6.49 9.47
N MET A 64 3.55 5.79 10.43
CA MET A 64 3.85 5.96 11.86
C MET A 64 5.24 5.42 12.21
N ALA A 65 5.93 6.07 13.15
CA ALA A 65 7.24 5.62 13.59
C ALA A 65 7.16 4.37 14.49
N ASP A 66 8.15 3.48 14.41
CA ASP A 66 8.24 2.24 15.21
C ASP A 66 8.02 2.47 16.72
N LYS A 67 8.53 3.58 17.25
CA LYS A 67 8.38 3.96 18.67
C LYS A 67 6.93 4.29 19.03
N GLU A 68 6.20 4.96 18.15
CA GLU A 68 4.80 5.32 18.35
C GLU A 68 3.91 4.08 18.26
N ILE A 69 4.19 3.19 17.32
CA ILE A 69 3.52 1.89 17.18
C ILE A 69 3.76 1.06 18.44
N ALA A 70 4.99 1.01 18.93
CA ALA A 70 5.34 0.29 20.16
C ALA A 70 4.55 0.81 21.37
N LYS A 71 4.46 2.14 21.53
CA LYS A 71 3.66 2.77 22.60
C LYS A 71 2.17 2.46 22.45
N THR A 72 1.63 2.57 21.23
CA THR A 72 0.20 2.37 20.94
C THR A 72 -0.23 0.92 21.21
N LEU A 73 0.59 -0.05 20.81
CA LEU A 73 0.31 -1.48 20.97
C LEU A 73 0.81 -2.05 22.31
N ARG A 74 1.44 -1.22 23.16
CA ARG A 74 2.08 -1.62 24.42
C ARG A 74 3.08 -2.78 24.23
N LEU A 75 3.94 -2.66 23.21
CA LEU A 75 4.99 -3.61 22.86
C LEU A 75 6.36 -2.97 22.98
N SER A 76 7.42 -3.78 22.98
CA SER A 76 8.78 -3.27 22.80
C SER A 76 9.02 -2.86 21.34
N ASN A 77 9.91 -1.89 21.12
CA ASN A 77 10.32 -1.48 19.77
C ASN A 77 10.92 -2.66 18.98
N ALA A 78 11.72 -3.51 19.64
CA ALA A 78 12.25 -4.74 19.03
C ALA A 78 11.14 -5.69 18.56
N THR A 79 10.08 -5.87 19.35
CA THR A 79 8.93 -6.70 18.97
C THR A 79 8.19 -6.12 17.75
N VAL A 80 8.03 -4.80 17.67
CA VAL A 80 7.42 -4.14 16.50
C VAL A 80 8.24 -4.41 15.25
N LYS A 81 9.56 -4.21 15.29
CA LYS A 81 10.46 -4.47 14.16
C LYS A 81 10.39 -5.93 13.68
N ILE A 82 10.40 -6.89 14.62
CA ILE A 82 10.25 -8.31 14.29
C ILE A 82 8.88 -8.59 13.64
N ARG A 83 7.81 -7.99 14.16
CA ARG A 83 6.45 -8.15 13.60
C ARG A 83 6.35 -7.56 12.20
N LEU A 84 6.91 -6.38 11.96
CA LEU A 84 6.95 -5.74 10.64
C LEU A 84 7.74 -6.55 9.62
N HIS A 85 8.93 -7.04 10.00
CA HIS A 85 9.72 -7.91 9.15
C HIS A 85 8.95 -9.17 8.76
N ARG A 86 8.31 -9.83 9.73
CA ARG A 86 7.48 -11.03 9.47
C ARG A 86 6.23 -10.71 8.65
N ALA A 87 5.61 -9.54 8.86
CA ALA A 87 4.47 -9.08 8.09
C ALA A 87 4.83 -8.99 6.60
N ARG A 88 5.93 -8.29 6.31
CA ARG A 88 6.47 -8.07 4.97
C ARG A 88 6.85 -9.38 4.25
N ALA A 89 7.55 -10.28 4.94
CA ALA A 89 7.89 -11.59 4.39
C ALA A 89 6.66 -12.43 4.01
N LYS A 90 5.62 -12.44 4.88
CA LYS A 90 4.36 -13.12 4.59
C LYS A 90 3.59 -12.48 3.45
N LEU A 91 3.51 -11.15 3.44
CA LEU A 91 2.88 -10.39 2.36
C LEU A 91 3.54 -10.65 1.01
N ARG A 92 4.88 -10.69 0.96
CA ARG A 92 5.61 -11.07 -0.26
C ARG A 92 5.15 -12.45 -0.73
N SER A 93 5.25 -13.48 0.10
CA SER A 93 4.85 -14.85 -0.28
C SER A 93 3.38 -14.94 -0.73
N ASP A 94 2.50 -14.22 -0.04
CA ASP A 94 1.07 -14.18 -0.36
C ASP A 94 0.80 -13.52 -1.71
N ILE A 95 1.42 -12.36 -1.98
CA ILE A 95 1.30 -11.64 -3.26
C ILE A 95 1.90 -12.49 -4.39
N GLU A 96 3.03 -13.14 -4.16
CA GLU A 96 3.67 -14.03 -5.15
C GLU A 96 2.75 -15.17 -5.56
N SER A 97 1.95 -15.69 -4.63
CA SER A 97 1.05 -16.82 -4.88
C SER A 97 -0.29 -16.41 -5.49
N HIS A 98 -0.74 -15.16 -5.32
CA HIS A 98 -2.13 -14.76 -5.60
C HIS A 98 -2.29 -13.61 -6.60
N CYS A 99 -1.29 -12.74 -6.79
CA CYS A 99 -1.51 -11.46 -7.48
C CYS A 99 -0.92 -11.35 -8.89
N GLY A 100 -0.17 -12.34 -9.39
CA GLY A 100 0.50 -12.26 -10.70
C GLY A 100 1.58 -11.17 -10.70
N LEU A 101 2.84 -11.57 -10.59
CA LEU A 101 3.90 -10.63 -10.19
C LEU A 101 4.43 -9.74 -11.31
N ILE A 102 4.67 -8.48 -10.95
CA ILE A 102 5.71 -7.65 -11.54
C ILE A 102 6.92 -7.76 -10.62
N ARG A 103 8.03 -8.29 -11.14
CA ARG A 103 9.33 -8.35 -10.47
C ARG A 103 10.18 -7.17 -10.95
N ASP A 104 10.95 -6.56 -10.07
CA ASP A 104 12.02 -5.65 -10.51
C ASP A 104 13.21 -6.45 -11.09
N SER A 105 14.20 -5.75 -11.64
CA SER A 105 15.43 -6.37 -12.18
C SER A 105 16.26 -7.12 -11.13
N ARG A 106 15.96 -6.93 -9.84
CA ARG A 106 16.61 -7.57 -8.69
C ARG A 106 15.69 -8.60 -8.01
N ASN A 107 14.64 -9.04 -8.73
CA ASN A 107 13.67 -10.04 -8.27
C ASN A 107 12.87 -9.65 -7.02
N ASN A 108 12.73 -8.36 -6.71
CA ASN A 108 11.92 -7.87 -5.60
C ASN A 108 10.47 -7.62 -6.03
N VAL A 109 9.56 -7.89 -5.11
CA VAL A 109 8.18 -7.40 -5.18
C VAL A 109 8.19 -5.93 -4.78
N LEU A 110 7.81 -5.06 -5.71
CA LEU A 110 7.69 -3.62 -5.49
C LEU A 110 6.24 -3.24 -5.19
N TRP A 111 6.07 -2.37 -4.21
CA TRP A 111 4.79 -1.73 -3.90
C TRP A 111 5.04 -0.23 -3.72
N GLU A 112 4.47 0.61 -4.59
CA GLU A 112 4.66 2.08 -4.58
C GLU A 112 6.13 2.53 -4.43
N GLY A 113 7.04 1.85 -5.14
CA GLY A 113 8.48 2.13 -5.06
C GLY A 113 9.16 1.67 -3.75
N LYS A 114 8.41 1.15 -2.78
CA LYS A 114 8.94 0.54 -1.56
C LYS A 114 9.13 -0.96 -1.74
N ARG A 115 10.27 -1.43 -1.22
CA ARG A 115 10.58 -2.86 -1.18
C ARG A 115 9.84 -3.48 0.00
N LEU A 116 8.90 -4.37 -0.29
CA LEU A 116 8.32 -5.28 0.70
C LEU A 116 9.37 -6.28 1.18
#